data_AF-G2GXG9-F1
#
_entry.id   AF-G2GXG9-F1
#
_cell.length_a   1.000
_cell.length_b   1.000
_cell.length_c   1.000
_cell.angle_alpha   90.00
_cell.angle_beta   90.00
_cell.angle_gamma   90.00
#
_symmetry.space_group_name_H-M   'P 1'
#
loop_
_entity.id
_entity.type
_entity.pdbx_description
1 polymer ?
#
loop_
_entity_poly.entity_id
_entity_poly.type
_entity_poly.pdbx_seq_one_letter_code
_entity_poly.pdbx_strand_id
1 'polypeptide(L)'
;MKLNAVQAWQWYWLAQIQRHKFMSVVKQKPVRKSVFFSSLYDLPESTTEAELLALIDKLNQNNKIDGILIQLPLPAHIDNATILEHIHPAKDVDGFHPYNIGSLCQRKPKLRPCTPRGIMTLLEKSKINIKGMHAVVVGASNIVGRPMSLELLLAGCTTTVTHRHTTNLRQHVETADLLIVAVGKPGIILSEWIKPGAIVIDVGINRVNDKIVGDVEFATAQQRAGWITPVPGGVGPMTVATLMQNTLQACEQYYDINNQALIR
;
A
#
# COMPACT_ATOMS: atom_id res chain seq x y z
N MET A 1 -34.15 18.96 3.85
CA MET A 1 -34.37 17.51 4.04
C MET A 1 -33.00 16.84 3.91
N LYS A 2 -32.39 16.41 5.03
CA LYS A 2 -31.01 15.91 5.08
C LYS A 2 -30.98 14.44 4.65
N LEU A 3 -30.20 14.10 3.64
CA LEU A 3 -29.87 12.71 3.29
C LEU A 3 -28.50 12.38 3.91
N ASN A 4 -28.52 11.51 4.90
CA ASN A 4 -27.34 10.93 5.53
C ASN A 4 -26.66 9.99 4.52
N ALA A 5 -25.41 10.29 4.16
CA ALA A 5 -24.56 9.40 3.37
C ALA A 5 -23.55 8.72 4.30
N VAL A 6 -23.95 7.60 4.89
CA VAL A 6 -23.04 6.56 5.39
C VAL A 6 -23.48 5.27 4.72
N GLN A 7 -22.85 4.94 3.60
CA GLN A 7 -22.85 3.58 3.09
C GLN A 7 -21.42 3.13 2.92
N ALA A 8 -21.04 2.29 3.87
CA ALA A 8 -19.82 1.52 3.96
C ALA A 8 -19.59 0.73 2.68
N TRP A 9 -18.34 0.68 2.24
CA TRP A 9 -17.88 -0.31 1.27
C TRP A 9 -17.36 -1.49 2.09
N GLN A 10 -18.22 -2.47 2.38
CA GLN A 10 -17.82 -3.77 2.91
C GLN A 10 -17.42 -4.68 1.75
N TRP A 11 -16.12 -4.89 1.55
CA TRP A 11 -15.59 -6.03 0.80
C TRP A 11 -14.23 -6.39 1.38
N TYR A 12 -14.12 -7.57 1.99
CA TYR A 12 -12.84 -8.16 2.40
C TYR A 12 -12.21 -8.92 1.21
N TRP A 13 -10.91 -9.16 1.18
CA TRP A 13 -10.24 -9.84 0.06
C TRP A 13 -9.13 -10.75 0.58
N LEU A 14 -9.11 -12.04 0.22
CA LEU A 14 -8.01 -12.96 0.51
C LEU A 14 -7.68 -13.78 -0.74
N ALA A 15 -6.42 -13.86 -1.15
CA ALA A 15 -5.97 -14.66 -2.28
C ALA A 15 -5.19 -15.91 -1.86
N GLN A 16 -5.41 -17.01 -2.58
CA GLN A 16 -4.71 -18.31 -2.50
C GLN A 16 -4.34 -18.75 -3.93
N ILE A 17 -3.39 -19.65 -4.16
CA ILE A 17 -3.13 -20.17 -5.53
C ILE A 17 -3.42 -21.68 -5.58
N GLN A 18 -4.44 -22.12 -6.35
CA GLN A 18 -4.50 -23.44 -7.00
C GLN A 18 -5.55 -23.49 -8.14
N ARG A 19 -5.34 -24.46 -9.05
CA ARG A 19 -5.79 -24.56 -10.45
C ARG A 19 -7.31 -24.82 -10.66
N HIS A 20 -7.83 -24.19 -11.72
CA HIS A 20 -9.08 -24.40 -12.50
C HIS A 20 -10.32 -23.57 -12.16
N LYS A 21 -10.67 -22.70 -13.14
CA LYS A 21 -11.89 -21.87 -13.35
C LYS A 21 -12.07 -20.68 -12.39
N PHE A 22 -12.34 -19.51 -12.99
CA PHE A 22 -12.29 -18.19 -12.36
C PHE A 22 -13.61 -17.43 -12.51
N MET A 23 -13.96 -16.66 -11.49
CA MET A 23 -14.87 -15.51 -11.58
C MET A 23 -14.27 -14.38 -10.74
N SER A 24 -14.00 -13.23 -11.36
CA SER A 24 -13.51 -12.01 -10.72
C SER A 24 -14.45 -10.84 -11.04
N VAL A 25 -14.86 -10.07 -10.04
CA VAL A 25 -15.53 -8.77 -10.26
C VAL A 25 -14.52 -7.65 -10.06
N VAL A 26 -13.75 -7.38 -11.12
CA VAL A 26 -13.49 -5.98 -11.50
C VAL A 26 -14.81 -5.50 -12.10
N LYS A 27 -15.27 -4.29 -11.79
CA LYS A 27 -16.41 -3.65 -12.48
C LYS A 27 -16.40 -4.05 -13.95
N GLN A 28 -17.42 -4.83 -14.33
CA GLN A 28 -17.72 -5.35 -15.67
C GLN A 28 -16.77 -4.85 -16.78
N LYS A 29 -15.70 -5.60 -17.08
CA LYS A 29 -15.11 -5.73 -18.43
C LYS A 29 -14.15 -6.93 -18.49
N PRO A 30 -14.18 -7.73 -19.56
CA PRO A 30 -13.59 -9.07 -19.58
C PRO A 30 -12.08 -9.00 -19.84
N VAL A 31 -11.27 -9.20 -18.79
CA VAL A 31 -9.82 -9.45 -18.94
C VAL A 31 -9.56 -10.94 -18.77
N ARG A 32 -8.89 -11.53 -19.77
CA ARG A 32 -8.66 -12.97 -19.95
C ARG A 32 -7.57 -13.50 -18.97
N LYS A 33 -7.89 -14.60 -18.25
CA LYS A 33 -7.01 -15.58 -17.53
C LYS A 33 -6.01 -15.04 -16.47
N SER A 34 -6.35 -15.14 -15.18
CA SER A 34 -5.42 -15.03 -14.03
C SER A 34 -5.25 -16.38 -13.27
N VAL A 35 -4.23 -16.51 -12.41
CA VAL A 35 -3.73 -17.78 -11.81
C VAL A 35 -4.02 -17.92 -10.29
N PHE A 36 -4.64 -16.91 -9.65
CA PHE A 36 -4.89 -16.85 -8.19
C PHE A 36 -6.33 -17.24 -7.80
N PHE A 37 -6.56 -18.22 -6.95
CA PHE A 37 -7.85 -18.36 -6.25
C PHE A 37 -8.03 -17.28 -5.15
N SER A 38 -9.26 -17.08 -4.70
CA SER A 38 -9.54 -16.20 -3.56
C SER A 38 -10.65 -16.78 -2.69
N SER A 39 -10.56 -16.55 -1.38
CA SER A 39 -11.63 -16.84 -0.42
C SER A 39 -12.11 -15.55 0.20
N LEU A 40 -13.43 -15.41 0.34
CA LEU A 40 -14.02 -14.25 0.98
C LEU A 40 -14.65 -14.67 2.30
N TYR A 41 -14.24 -14.02 3.38
CA TYR A 41 -14.89 -14.11 4.68
C TYR A 41 -15.55 -12.77 4.94
N ASP A 42 -16.87 -12.72 4.81
CA ASP A 42 -17.68 -11.56 5.17
C ASP A 42 -18.23 -11.78 6.57
N LEU A 43 -17.70 -11.02 7.52
CA LEU A 43 -17.98 -11.19 8.95
C LEU A 43 -18.88 -10.04 9.43
N PRO A 44 -19.90 -10.32 10.25
CA PRO A 44 -20.78 -9.28 10.76
C PRO A 44 -20.01 -8.30 11.66
N GLU A 45 -20.50 -7.06 11.76
CA GLU A 45 -19.92 -6.05 12.66
C GLU A 45 -19.91 -6.51 14.11
N SER A 46 -20.78 -7.44 14.50
CA SER A 46 -20.82 -8.03 15.84
C SER A 46 -19.72 -9.07 16.12
N THR A 47 -18.88 -9.42 15.13
CA THR A 47 -17.77 -10.36 15.32
C THR A 47 -16.83 -9.86 16.40
N THR A 48 -16.50 -10.74 17.34
CA THR A 48 -15.58 -10.46 18.44
C THR A 48 -14.12 -10.57 17.98
N GLU A 49 -13.21 -9.91 18.69
CA GLU A 49 -11.78 -10.02 18.43
C GLU A 49 -11.30 -11.49 18.50
N ALA A 50 -11.78 -12.26 19.48
CA ALA A 50 -11.43 -13.66 19.65
C ALA A 50 -11.87 -14.54 18.45
N GLU A 51 -13.05 -14.31 17.90
CA GLU A 51 -13.53 -15.01 16.70
C GLU A 51 -12.67 -14.69 15.48
N LEU A 52 -12.27 -13.42 15.31
CA LEU A 52 -11.41 -13.00 14.22
C LEU A 52 -9.99 -13.59 14.34
N LEU A 53 -9.41 -13.58 15.54
CA LEU A 53 -8.12 -14.21 15.82
C LEU A 53 -8.15 -15.72 15.51
N ALA A 54 -9.20 -16.43 15.94
CA ALA A 54 -9.36 -17.85 15.66
C ALA A 54 -9.46 -18.14 14.14
N LEU A 55 -10.11 -17.26 13.37
CA LEU A 55 -10.12 -17.37 11.91
C LEU A 55 -8.71 -17.16 11.33
N ILE A 56 -7.98 -16.15 11.79
CA ILE A 56 -6.61 -15.87 11.33
C ILE A 56 -5.70 -17.06 11.65
N ASP A 57 -5.82 -17.69 12.83
CA ASP A 57 -5.08 -18.91 13.17
C ASP A 57 -5.33 -20.05 12.19
N LYS A 58 -6.60 -20.29 11.87
CA LYS A 58 -6.98 -21.29 10.88
C LYS A 58 -6.36 -21.00 9.51
N LEU A 59 -6.31 -19.73 9.09
CA LEU A 59 -5.72 -19.32 7.81
C LEU A 59 -4.18 -19.40 7.83
N ASN A 60 -3.55 -19.05 8.95
CA ASN A 60 -2.11 -19.19 9.16
C ASN A 60 -1.67 -20.64 9.03
N GLN A 61 -2.44 -21.58 9.59
CA GLN A 61 -2.15 -23.02 9.54
C GLN A 61 -2.54 -23.69 8.21
N ASN A 62 -3.30 -23.00 7.35
CA ASN A 62 -3.73 -23.57 6.08
C ASN A 62 -2.64 -23.42 5.01
N ASN A 63 -1.99 -24.53 4.65
CA ASN A 63 -0.94 -24.60 3.62
C ASN A 63 -1.42 -24.29 2.20
N LYS A 64 -2.73 -24.10 2.00
CA LYS A 64 -3.28 -23.62 0.74
C LYS A 64 -3.42 -22.09 0.71
N ILE A 65 -3.21 -21.39 1.82
CA ILE A 65 -3.32 -19.93 1.90
C ILE A 65 -1.92 -19.34 1.95
N ASP A 66 -1.55 -18.58 0.92
CA ASP A 66 -0.25 -17.91 0.81
C ASP A 66 -0.31 -16.46 1.29
N GLY A 67 -1.49 -15.84 1.28
CA GLY A 67 -1.70 -14.45 1.64
C GLY A 67 -2.95 -14.23 2.47
N ILE A 68 -2.81 -13.42 3.51
CA ILE A 68 -3.89 -12.92 4.35
C ILE A 68 -3.89 -11.39 4.23
N LEU A 69 -5.06 -10.83 3.97
CA LEU A 69 -5.30 -9.40 3.87
C LEU A 69 -6.56 -9.07 4.65
N ILE A 70 -6.48 -8.00 5.44
CA ILE A 70 -7.57 -7.52 6.29
C ILE A 70 -7.91 -6.12 5.85
N GLN A 71 -9.17 -5.90 5.48
CA GLN A 71 -9.66 -4.59 5.11
C GLN A 71 -9.82 -3.72 6.36
N LEU A 72 -9.22 -2.55 6.34
CA LEU A 72 -9.35 -1.53 7.40
C LEU A 72 -10.36 -0.45 6.99
N PRO A 73 -10.98 0.25 7.97
CA PRO A 73 -10.88 0.03 9.42
C PRO A 73 -11.73 -1.18 9.89
N LEU A 74 -11.30 -1.82 10.98
CA LEU A 74 -12.12 -2.81 11.70
C LEU A 74 -13.17 -2.10 12.59
N PRO A 75 -14.19 -2.84 13.07
CA PRO A 75 -15.11 -2.35 14.10
C PRO A 75 -14.37 -1.80 15.32
N ALA A 76 -14.94 -0.77 15.95
CA ALA A 76 -14.25 0.00 17.01
C ALA A 76 -13.89 -0.81 18.26
N HIS A 77 -14.54 -1.95 18.50
CA HIS A 77 -14.26 -2.85 19.62
C HIS A 77 -13.14 -3.87 19.35
N ILE A 78 -12.53 -3.85 18.16
CA ILE A 78 -11.42 -4.73 17.80
C ILE A 78 -10.13 -3.92 17.70
N ASP A 79 -9.08 -4.40 18.33
CA ASP A 79 -7.76 -3.77 18.24
C ASP A 79 -7.08 -4.11 16.91
N ASN A 80 -6.91 -3.10 16.05
CA ASN A 80 -6.28 -3.27 14.74
C ASN A 80 -4.84 -3.80 14.83
N ALA A 81 -4.07 -3.39 15.84
CA ALA A 81 -2.67 -3.79 15.95
C ALA A 81 -2.57 -5.27 16.30
N THR A 82 -3.32 -5.73 17.30
CA THR A 82 -3.43 -7.14 17.68
C THR A 82 -3.81 -8.01 16.49
N ILE A 83 -4.81 -7.60 15.72
CA ILE A 83 -5.27 -8.36 14.55
C ILE A 83 -4.21 -8.44 13.44
N LEU A 84 -3.56 -7.33 13.11
CA LEU A 84 -2.53 -7.30 12.05
C LEU A 84 -1.25 -8.05 12.46
N GLU A 85 -0.88 -8.00 13.73
CA GLU A 85 0.27 -8.73 14.30
C GLU A 85 0.01 -10.23 14.43
N HIS A 86 -1.25 -10.67 14.44
CA HIS A 86 -1.60 -12.09 14.50
C HIS A 86 -1.44 -12.80 13.14
N ILE A 87 -1.35 -12.06 12.04
CA ILE A 87 -1.08 -12.64 10.72
C ILE A 87 0.37 -13.13 10.67
N HIS A 88 0.61 -14.38 10.27
CA HIS A 88 1.97 -14.87 10.13
C HIS A 88 2.75 -13.99 9.13
N PRO A 89 3.97 -13.52 9.43
CA PRO A 89 4.68 -12.54 8.59
C PRO A 89 4.88 -12.99 7.13
N ALA A 90 5.04 -14.30 6.91
CA ALA A 90 5.17 -14.88 5.56
C ALA A 90 3.86 -14.89 4.75
N LYS A 91 2.71 -14.63 5.39
CA LYS A 91 1.39 -14.50 4.75
C LYS A 91 0.85 -13.08 4.79
N ASP A 92 1.54 -12.15 5.46
CA ASP A 92 1.20 -10.72 5.46
C ASP A 92 1.56 -10.10 4.10
N VAL A 93 0.70 -10.33 3.12
CA VAL A 93 0.89 -9.85 1.74
C VAL A 93 0.65 -8.35 1.60
N ASP A 94 0.08 -7.70 2.60
CA ASP A 94 0.00 -6.24 2.65
C ASP A 94 1.28 -5.60 3.19
N GLY A 95 2.08 -6.35 3.95
CA GLY A 95 3.44 -6.03 4.35
C GLY A 95 3.56 -5.15 5.60
N PHE A 96 2.48 -5.01 6.38
CA PHE A 96 2.43 -4.12 7.55
C PHE A 96 2.77 -4.79 8.87
N HIS A 97 2.95 -6.12 8.89
CA HIS A 97 3.39 -6.84 10.07
C HIS A 97 4.73 -6.27 10.57
N PRO A 98 4.91 -5.98 11.87
CA PRO A 98 6.12 -5.36 12.42
C PRO A 98 7.41 -6.08 12.01
N TYR A 99 7.40 -7.41 11.95
CA TYR A 99 8.51 -8.21 11.41
C TYR A 99 8.91 -7.82 9.97
N ASN A 100 7.95 -7.65 9.06
CA ASN A 100 8.20 -7.28 7.67
C ASN A 100 8.76 -5.85 7.57
N ILE A 101 8.18 -4.92 8.34
CA ILE A 101 8.68 -3.53 8.45
C ILE A 101 10.10 -3.49 9.05
N GLY A 102 10.36 -4.25 10.11
CA GLY A 102 11.67 -4.36 10.74
C GLY A 102 12.71 -4.96 9.79
N SER A 103 12.32 -5.97 9.02
CA SER A 103 13.16 -6.57 7.98
C SER A 103 13.52 -5.56 6.88
N LEU A 104 12.56 -4.73 6.45
CA LEU A 104 12.80 -3.62 5.52
C LEU A 104 13.77 -2.59 6.12
N CYS A 105 13.57 -2.19 7.37
CA CYS A 105 14.45 -1.27 8.09
C CYS A 105 15.91 -1.79 8.16
N GLN A 106 16.08 -3.10 8.37
CA GLN A 106 17.38 -3.76 8.41
C GLN A 106 18.00 -4.02 7.01
N ARG A 107 17.39 -3.47 5.94
CA ARG A 107 17.84 -3.65 4.55
C ARG A 107 17.79 -5.11 4.08
N LYS A 108 16.92 -5.93 4.68
CA LYS A 108 16.67 -7.34 4.34
C LYS A 108 15.18 -7.57 4.09
N PRO A 109 14.57 -6.85 3.12
CA PRO A 109 13.12 -6.88 2.94
C PRO A 109 12.60 -8.29 2.67
N LYS A 110 11.44 -8.60 3.25
CA LYS A 110 10.65 -9.81 3.00
C LYS A 110 9.46 -9.46 2.12
N LEU A 111 8.23 -9.68 2.59
CA LEU A 111 7.06 -9.03 2.02
C LEU A 111 7.12 -7.54 2.41
N ARG A 112 6.69 -6.68 1.49
CA ARG A 112 6.86 -5.23 1.63
C ARG A 112 5.52 -4.51 1.52
N PRO A 113 5.34 -3.39 2.25
CA PRO A 113 4.18 -2.52 2.14
C PRO A 113 3.78 -2.23 0.68
N CYS A 114 2.56 -2.60 0.31
CA CYS A 114 2.11 -2.60 -1.09
C CYS A 114 2.25 -1.23 -1.76
N THR A 115 1.77 -0.17 -1.11
CA THR A 115 1.80 1.19 -1.68
C THR A 115 3.24 1.71 -1.83
N PRO A 116 4.09 1.72 -0.78
CA PRO A 116 5.50 2.09 -0.92
C PRO A 116 6.25 1.29 -1.99
N ARG A 117 6.13 -0.04 -1.99
CA ARG A 117 6.78 -0.88 -2.98
C ARG A 117 6.25 -0.63 -4.40
N GLY A 118 4.96 -0.36 -4.53
CA GLY A 118 4.33 0.04 -5.80
C GLY A 118 4.91 1.34 -6.35
N ILE A 119 5.15 2.34 -5.49
CA ILE A 119 5.81 3.60 -5.86
C ILE A 119 7.25 3.34 -6.32
N MET A 120 8.01 2.52 -5.59
CA MET A 120 9.37 2.15 -6.00
C MET A 120 9.39 1.46 -7.36
N THR A 121 8.42 0.58 -7.62
CA THR A 121 8.26 -0.10 -8.91
C THR A 121 7.92 0.87 -10.03
N LEU A 122 7.06 1.87 -9.76
CA LEU A 122 6.73 2.92 -10.71
C LEU A 122 7.99 3.74 -11.09
N LEU A 123 8.77 4.16 -10.10
CA LEU A 123 10.02 4.90 -10.32
C LEU A 123 11.04 4.09 -11.14
N GLU A 124 11.19 2.81 -10.80
CA GLU A 124 12.07 1.87 -11.52
C GLU A 124 11.64 1.69 -12.98
N LYS A 125 10.34 1.45 -13.23
CA LYS A 125 9.80 1.25 -14.58
C LYS A 125 9.85 2.51 -15.44
N SER A 126 9.78 3.68 -14.81
CA SER A 126 10.00 4.98 -15.46
C SER A 126 11.48 5.27 -15.73
N LYS A 127 12.40 4.39 -15.34
CA LYS A 127 13.86 4.54 -15.50
C LYS A 127 14.43 5.80 -14.85
N ILE A 128 13.82 6.24 -13.75
CA ILE A 128 14.25 7.42 -13.01
C ILE A 128 15.26 6.99 -11.94
N ASN A 129 16.49 7.47 -12.03
CA ASN A 129 17.49 7.21 -10.98
C ASN A 129 17.28 8.16 -9.81
N ILE A 130 16.83 7.62 -8.68
CA ILE A 130 16.55 8.38 -7.45
C ILE A 130 17.70 8.35 -6.43
N LYS A 131 18.78 7.61 -6.71
CA LYS A 131 19.90 7.48 -5.77
C LYS A 131 20.58 8.84 -5.57
N GLY A 132 20.78 9.23 -4.30
CA GLY A 132 21.37 10.51 -3.91
C GLY A 132 20.42 11.70 -3.92
N MET A 133 19.18 11.55 -4.41
CA MET A 133 18.17 12.60 -4.39
C MET A 133 17.71 12.91 -2.96
N HIS A 134 17.32 14.16 -2.71
CA HIS A 134 16.59 14.53 -1.51
C HIS A 134 15.10 14.21 -1.68
N ALA A 135 14.66 13.14 -1.03
CA ALA A 135 13.28 12.69 -1.01
C ALA A 135 12.56 13.22 0.24
N VAL A 136 11.40 13.85 0.03
CA VAL A 136 10.55 14.36 1.11
C VAL A 136 9.21 13.63 1.08
N VAL A 137 8.88 12.97 2.19
CA VAL A 137 7.58 12.32 2.40
C VAL A 137 6.72 13.23 3.26
N VAL A 138 5.56 13.64 2.75
CA VAL A 138 4.56 14.41 3.49
C VAL A 138 3.47 13.47 3.98
N GLY A 139 3.48 13.16 5.27
CA GLY A 139 2.64 12.16 5.89
C GLY A 139 3.49 11.06 6.54
N ALA A 140 3.19 10.74 7.79
CA ALA A 140 3.94 9.76 8.60
C ALA A 140 3.03 8.60 9.07
N SER A 141 2.08 8.19 8.23
CA SER A 141 1.17 7.08 8.52
C SER A 141 1.93 5.74 8.53
N ASN A 142 1.39 4.76 9.26
CA ASN A 142 1.97 3.41 9.31
C ASN A 142 1.82 2.69 7.96
N ILE A 143 0.78 3.01 7.19
CA ILE A 143 0.45 2.32 5.94
C ILE A 143 1.20 2.86 4.71
N VAL A 144 1.70 4.10 4.76
CA VAL A 144 2.43 4.70 3.65
C VAL A 144 3.67 5.44 4.13
N GLY A 145 3.51 6.50 4.93
CA GLY A 145 4.58 7.46 5.20
C GLY A 145 5.85 6.85 5.80
N ARG A 146 5.70 6.08 6.88
CA ARG A 146 6.82 5.41 7.55
C ARG A 146 7.49 4.35 6.67
N PRO A 147 6.77 3.38 6.08
CA PRO A 147 7.44 2.39 5.22
C PRO A 147 8.01 3.00 3.94
N MET A 148 7.40 4.06 3.40
CA MET A 148 7.95 4.79 2.26
C MET A 148 9.32 5.38 2.56
N SER A 149 9.54 5.93 3.77
CA SER A 149 10.86 6.45 4.13
C SER A 149 11.93 5.35 4.17
N LEU A 150 11.57 4.14 4.61
CA LEU A 150 12.48 2.99 4.63
C LEU A 150 12.81 2.50 3.21
N GLU A 151 11.83 2.43 2.30
CA GLU A 151 12.08 2.10 0.88
C GLU A 151 13.01 3.13 0.21
N LEU A 152 12.82 4.42 0.48
CA LEU A 152 13.65 5.50 -0.06
C LEU A 152 15.09 5.43 0.48
N LEU A 153 15.27 5.19 1.77
CA LEU A 153 16.58 4.96 2.37
C LEU A 153 17.26 3.73 1.76
N LEU A 154 16.52 2.64 1.55
CA LEU A 154 17.03 1.43 0.91
C LEU A 154 17.48 1.69 -0.54
N ALA A 155 16.77 2.56 -1.28
CA ALA A 155 17.14 2.99 -2.62
C ALA A 155 18.26 4.04 -2.66
N GLY A 156 18.71 4.54 -1.50
CA GLY A 156 19.82 5.47 -1.38
C GLY A 156 19.44 6.95 -1.54
N CYS A 157 18.19 7.33 -1.25
CA CYS A 157 17.80 8.73 -1.14
C CYS A 157 18.18 9.31 0.23
N THR A 158 18.54 10.59 0.27
CA THR A 158 18.46 11.38 1.51
C THR A 158 16.99 11.58 1.83
N THR A 159 16.51 11.10 2.98
CA THR A 159 15.06 10.98 3.22
C THR A 159 14.60 11.84 4.40
N THR A 160 13.68 12.75 4.14
CA THR A 160 13.01 13.59 5.14
C THR A 160 11.54 13.18 5.27
N VAL A 161 11.07 12.95 6.50
CA VAL A 161 9.65 12.67 6.78
C VAL A 161 9.03 13.88 7.47
N THR A 162 7.95 14.40 6.91
CA THR A 162 7.19 15.53 7.45
C THR A 162 5.76 15.09 7.83
N HIS A 163 5.11 15.86 8.69
CA HIS A 163 3.77 15.57 9.20
C HIS A 163 3.08 16.85 9.71
N ARG A 164 1.89 16.71 10.31
CA ARG A 164 1.06 17.82 10.82
C ARG A 164 1.72 18.73 11.88
N HIS A 165 2.88 18.35 12.42
CA HIS A 165 3.62 19.13 13.42
C HIS A 165 4.95 19.67 12.86
N THR A 166 5.22 19.46 11.57
CA THR A 166 6.41 20.00 10.93
C THR A 166 6.31 21.52 10.86
N THR A 167 7.24 22.20 11.51
CA THR A 167 7.43 23.65 11.37
C THR A 167 7.91 23.96 9.96
N ASN A 168 7.28 24.93 9.30
CA ASN A 168 7.63 25.38 7.95
C ASN A 168 7.70 24.24 6.91
N LEU A 169 6.61 23.47 6.75
CA LEU A 169 6.50 22.40 5.77
C LEU A 169 6.97 22.82 4.36
N ARG A 170 6.63 24.04 3.94
CA ARG A 170 7.01 24.63 2.65
C ARG A 170 8.51 24.52 2.37
N GLN A 171 9.36 24.86 3.33
CA GLN A 171 10.82 24.82 3.15
C GLN A 171 11.33 23.41 2.82
N HIS A 172 10.72 22.38 3.40
CA HIS A 172 11.07 21.00 3.06
C HIS A 172 10.60 20.66 1.64
N VAL A 173 9.38 21.03 1.27
CA VAL A 173 8.82 20.75 -0.05
C VAL A 173 9.61 21.44 -1.17
N GLU A 174 10.04 22.69 -0.97
CA GLU A 174 10.81 23.48 -1.96
C GLU A 174 12.22 22.91 -2.23
N THR A 175 12.73 22.06 -1.35
CA THR A 175 14.04 21.43 -1.49
C THR A 175 13.99 19.98 -1.97
N ALA A 176 12.78 19.44 -2.19
CA ALA A 176 12.58 18.05 -2.57
C ALA A 176 12.89 17.82 -4.06
N ASP A 177 13.82 16.91 -4.37
CA ASP A 177 13.98 16.37 -5.73
C ASP A 177 12.87 15.35 -6.03
N LEU A 178 12.49 14.58 -5.01
CA LEU A 178 11.40 13.61 -5.03
C LEU A 178 10.43 13.94 -3.89
N LEU A 179 9.20 14.30 -4.24
CA LEU A 179 8.14 14.62 -3.29
C LEU A 179 7.10 13.51 -3.29
N ILE A 180 6.82 12.92 -2.13
CA ILE A 180 5.76 11.93 -1.95
C ILE A 180 4.73 12.50 -0.99
N VAL A 181 3.48 12.64 -1.43
CA VAL A 181 2.39 13.23 -0.65
C VAL A 181 1.37 12.16 -0.31
N ALA A 182 1.20 11.88 0.99
CA ALA A 182 0.35 10.79 1.50
C ALA A 182 -0.39 11.22 2.77
N VAL A 183 -1.17 12.30 2.66
CA VAL A 183 -1.91 12.90 3.78
C VAL A 183 -3.39 12.55 3.74
N GLY A 184 -3.97 12.35 2.55
CA GLY A 184 -5.41 12.14 2.38
C GLY A 184 -6.22 13.41 2.63
N LYS A 185 -5.71 14.54 2.13
CA LYS A 185 -6.34 15.86 2.20
C LYS A 185 -6.11 16.61 0.88
N PRO A 186 -7.18 16.95 0.12
CA PRO A 186 -7.04 17.69 -1.12
C PRO A 186 -6.34 19.04 -0.93
N GLY A 187 -5.41 19.35 -1.83
CA GLY A 187 -4.81 20.68 -1.95
C GLY A 187 -3.91 21.09 -0.78
N ILE A 188 -3.36 20.14 -0.03
CA ILE A 188 -2.47 20.48 1.10
C ILE A 188 -1.10 20.98 0.64
N ILE A 189 -0.62 20.50 -0.50
CA ILE A 189 0.60 20.98 -1.14
C ILE A 189 0.23 21.93 -2.27
N LEU A 190 0.67 23.17 -2.13
CA LEU A 190 0.51 24.20 -3.16
C LEU A 190 1.59 24.03 -4.24
N SER A 191 1.20 24.21 -5.49
CA SER A 191 2.06 23.94 -6.65
C SER A 191 3.32 24.81 -6.67
N GLU A 192 3.25 26.04 -6.18
CA GLU A 192 4.40 26.94 -6.08
C GLU A 192 5.48 26.46 -5.09
N TRP A 193 5.14 25.56 -4.16
CA TRP A 193 6.12 24.94 -3.26
C TRP A 193 6.93 23.86 -3.96
N ILE A 194 6.44 23.32 -5.08
CA ILE A 194 7.13 22.25 -5.80
C ILE A 194 8.38 22.82 -6.45
N LYS A 195 9.52 22.20 -6.14
CA LYS A 195 10.81 22.50 -6.78
C LYS A 195 10.69 22.26 -8.29
N PRO A 196 11.10 23.23 -9.15
CA PRO A 196 11.10 23.03 -10.59
C PRO A 196 11.88 21.77 -11.00
N GLY A 197 11.28 20.94 -11.84
CA GLY A 197 11.85 19.66 -12.29
C GLY A 197 11.72 18.49 -11.31
N ALA A 198 11.11 18.69 -10.14
CA ALA A 198 10.92 17.62 -9.15
C ALA A 198 10.02 16.49 -9.66
N ILE A 199 10.20 15.31 -9.08
CA ILE A 199 9.32 14.15 -9.25
C ILE A 199 8.27 14.23 -8.14
N VAL A 200 6.99 14.22 -8.52
CA VAL A 200 5.86 14.32 -7.59
C VAL A 200 5.04 13.04 -7.64
N ILE A 201 4.99 12.33 -6.51
CA ILE A 201 4.17 11.15 -6.30
C ILE A 201 3.02 11.52 -5.37
N ASP A 202 1.83 11.64 -5.94
CA ASP A 202 0.59 11.90 -5.21
C ASP A 202 -0.10 10.56 -4.89
N VAL A 203 -0.08 10.21 -3.60
CA VAL A 203 -0.69 8.99 -3.06
C VAL A 203 -2.14 9.24 -2.63
N GLY A 204 -2.54 10.51 -2.50
CA GLY A 204 -3.86 10.90 -2.04
C GLY A 204 -4.97 10.34 -2.91
N ILE A 205 -6.03 9.83 -2.29
CA ILE A 205 -7.26 9.45 -2.97
C ILE A 205 -8.40 10.06 -2.18
N ASN A 206 -8.86 11.22 -2.65
CA ASN A 206 -9.89 12.01 -2.00
C ASN A 206 -11.13 12.10 -2.89
N ARG A 207 -12.32 12.04 -2.31
CA ARG A 207 -13.59 12.18 -3.04
C ARG A 207 -14.15 13.57 -2.85
N VAL A 208 -14.23 14.35 -3.92
CA VAL A 208 -14.74 15.73 -3.91
C VAL A 208 -15.73 15.89 -5.06
N ASN A 209 -17.00 16.17 -4.75
CA ASN A 209 -18.06 16.40 -5.74
C ASN A 209 -18.06 15.35 -6.87
N ASP A 210 -18.14 14.07 -6.48
CA ASP A 210 -18.09 12.87 -7.34
C ASP A 210 -16.79 12.62 -8.12
N LYS A 211 -15.78 13.49 -8.00
CA LYS A 211 -14.45 13.29 -8.57
C LYS A 211 -13.49 12.68 -7.56
N ILE A 212 -12.55 11.90 -8.07
CA ILE A 212 -11.40 11.42 -7.30
C ILE A 212 -10.25 12.39 -7.60
N VAL A 213 -9.69 12.98 -6.55
CA VAL A 213 -8.59 13.95 -6.62
C VAL A 213 -7.48 13.56 -5.65
N GLY A 214 -6.26 13.99 -5.95
CA GLY A 214 -5.10 13.74 -5.10
C GLY A 214 -4.97 14.73 -3.95
N ASP A 215 -3.83 14.69 -3.26
CA ASP A 215 -3.45 15.66 -2.23
C ASP A 215 -2.82 16.93 -2.85
N VAL A 216 -2.38 16.86 -4.10
CA VAL A 216 -1.75 17.93 -4.88
C VAL A 216 -2.70 18.43 -5.97
N GLU A 217 -2.71 19.74 -6.22
CA GLU A 217 -3.44 20.30 -7.35
C GLU A 217 -2.72 19.98 -8.67
N PHE A 218 -3.10 18.88 -9.31
CA PHE A 218 -2.42 18.33 -10.49
C PHE A 218 -2.23 19.35 -11.63
N ALA A 219 -3.27 20.15 -11.93
CA ALA A 219 -3.28 21.04 -13.10
C ALA A 219 -2.20 22.12 -13.07
N THR A 220 -1.92 22.67 -11.88
CA THR A 220 -0.90 23.69 -11.65
C THR A 220 0.47 23.04 -11.33
N ALA A 221 0.48 21.90 -10.63
CA ALA A 221 1.70 21.18 -10.27
C ALA A 221 2.46 20.63 -11.48
N GLN A 222 1.75 20.11 -12.49
CA GLN A 222 2.36 19.56 -13.71
C GLN A 222 3.15 20.60 -14.52
N GLN A 223 2.90 21.90 -14.32
CA GLN A 223 3.62 22.97 -15.01
C GLN A 223 5.03 23.19 -14.43
N ARG A 224 5.30 22.66 -13.23
CA ARG A 224 6.56 22.83 -12.49
C ARG A 224 7.30 21.52 -12.31
N ALA A 225 6.57 20.44 -12.04
CA ALA A 225 7.14 19.11 -11.86
C ALA A 225 7.76 18.59 -13.16
N GLY A 226 8.90 17.92 -13.07
CA GLY A 226 9.45 17.16 -14.21
C GLY A 226 8.66 15.87 -14.46
N TRP A 227 8.10 15.30 -13.38
CA TRP A 227 7.25 14.12 -13.40
C TRP A 227 6.16 14.25 -12.35
N ILE A 228 4.93 13.84 -12.65
CA ILE A 228 3.83 13.83 -11.68
C ILE A 228 2.90 12.65 -11.92
N THR A 229 2.48 11.95 -10.85
CA THR A 229 1.48 10.89 -10.96
C THR A 229 0.06 11.46 -11.05
N PRO A 230 -0.78 11.01 -11.99
CA PRO A 230 -2.18 11.41 -12.03
C PRO A 230 -2.99 10.76 -10.91
N VAL A 231 -4.05 11.44 -10.48
CA VAL A 231 -5.06 10.88 -9.58
C VAL A 231 -6.45 11.08 -10.21
N PRO A 232 -7.21 9.99 -10.50
CA PRO A 232 -6.84 8.58 -10.38
C PRO A 232 -5.85 8.11 -11.47
N GLY A 233 -5.31 6.89 -11.32
CA GLY A 233 -4.51 6.23 -12.37
C GLY A 233 -3.00 6.19 -12.15
N GLY A 234 -2.49 6.84 -11.10
CA GLY A 234 -1.09 6.79 -10.69
C GLY A 234 -0.80 5.66 -9.68
N VAL A 235 -0.75 6.01 -8.39
CA VAL A 235 -0.30 5.09 -7.33
C VAL A 235 -1.29 3.95 -7.05
N GLY A 236 -2.60 4.22 -7.07
CA GLY A 236 -3.63 3.23 -6.71
C GLY A 236 -3.54 1.88 -7.45
N PRO A 237 -3.43 1.86 -8.80
CA PRO A 237 -3.22 0.61 -9.55
C PRO A 237 -1.95 -0.15 -9.14
N MET A 238 -0.89 0.55 -8.74
CA MET A 238 0.37 -0.08 -8.30
C MET A 238 0.23 -0.77 -6.95
N THR A 239 -0.60 -0.24 -6.04
CA THR A 239 -0.91 -0.92 -4.77
C THR A 239 -1.51 -2.29 -5.01
N VAL A 240 -2.50 -2.40 -5.91
CA VAL A 240 -3.14 -3.67 -6.26
C VAL A 240 -2.16 -4.61 -6.96
N ALA A 241 -1.39 -4.10 -7.92
CA ALA A 241 -0.39 -4.92 -8.61
C ALA A 241 0.66 -5.48 -7.64
N THR A 242 1.08 -4.68 -6.66
CA THR A 242 2.07 -5.09 -5.66
C THR A 242 1.51 -6.11 -4.68
N LEU A 243 0.24 -6.01 -4.29
CA LEU A 243 -0.43 -7.04 -3.50
C LEU A 243 -0.41 -8.41 -4.21
N MET A 244 -0.70 -8.43 -5.51
CA MET A 244 -0.59 -9.67 -6.31
C MET A 244 0.85 -10.18 -6.36
N GLN A 245 1.82 -9.27 -6.50
CA GLN A 245 3.24 -9.62 -6.52
C GLN A 245 3.70 -10.20 -5.19
N ASN A 246 3.32 -9.60 -4.06
CA ASN A 246 3.62 -10.10 -2.72
C ASN A 246 2.98 -11.49 -2.49
N THR A 247 1.75 -11.69 -2.95
CA THR A 247 1.07 -12.99 -2.87
C THR A 247 1.81 -14.07 -3.66
N LEU A 248 2.28 -13.74 -4.86
CA LEU A 248 3.10 -14.66 -5.64
C LEU A 248 4.45 -14.95 -4.95
N GLN A 249 5.10 -13.91 -4.40
CA GLN A 249 6.36 -14.07 -3.66
C GLN A 249 6.19 -14.97 -2.42
N ALA A 250 5.09 -14.80 -1.67
CA ALA A 250 4.79 -15.61 -0.50
C ALA A 250 4.62 -17.10 -0.88
N CYS A 251 3.87 -17.35 -1.95
CA CYS A 251 3.69 -18.66 -2.56
C CYS A 251 5.05 -19.29 -2.93
N GLU A 252 5.86 -18.62 -3.76
CA GLU A 252 7.17 -19.13 -4.21
C GLU A 252 8.10 -19.48 -3.04
N GLN A 253 8.18 -18.61 -2.03
CA GLN A 253 9.00 -18.86 -0.84
C GLN A 253 8.55 -20.09 -0.04
N TYR A 254 7.24 -20.29 0.09
CA TYR A 254 6.68 -21.47 0.77
C TYR A 254 6.98 -22.77 -0.01
N TYR A 255 6.92 -22.74 -1.34
CA TYR A 255 7.25 -23.91 -2.18
C TYR A 255 8.74 -24.26 -2.13
N ASP A 256 9.64 -23.27 -2.17
CA ASP A 256 11.09 -23.51 -2.08
C ASP A 256 11.50 -24.18 -0.77
N ILE A 257 10.88 -23.79 0.36
CA ILE A 257 11.12 -24.40 1.67
C ILE A 257 10.69 -25.87 1.69
N ASN A 258 9.51 -26.19 1.14
CA ASN A 258 9.00 -27.56 1.12
C ASN A 258 9.76 -28.47 0.16
N ASN A 259 10.25 -27.97 -0.97
CA ASN A 259 11.10 -28.74 -1.87
C ASN A 259 12.51 -28.96 -1.32
N GLN A 260 13.06 -28.02 -0.55
CA GLN A 260 14.32 -28.25 0.16
C GLN A 260 14.18 -29.31 1.27
N ALA A 261 13.00 -29.42 1.90
CA ALA A 261 12.70 -30.47 2.88
C ALA A 261 12.51 -31.87 2.26
N LEU A 262 12.18 -31.95 0.96
CA LEU A 262 12.04 -33.21 0.22
C LEU A 262 13.36 -33.73 -0.36
N ILE A 263 14.41 -32.90 -0.38
CA ILE A 263 15.75 -33.24 -0.90
C ILE A 263 16.74 -33.59 0.24
N ARG A 264 16.29 -33.56 1.51
CA ARG A 264 17.04 -34.04 2.67
C ARG A 264 16.40 -35.29 3.25
#